data_AF-A0A1V5BA36-F1
#
_entry.id   AF-A0A1V5BA36-F1
#
_cell.length_a   1.000
_cell.length_b   1.000
_cell.length_c   1.000
_cell.angle_alpha   90.00
_cell.angle_beta   90.00
_cell.angle_gamma   90.00
#
_symmetry.space_group_name_H-M   'P 1'
#
loop_
_entity.id
_entity.type
_entity.pdbx_description
1 polymer ?
#
loop_
_entity_poly.entity_id
_entity_poly.type
_entity_poly.pdbx_seq_one_letter_code
_entity_poly.pdbx_strand_id
1 'polypeptide(L)'
;MVLVPAEVLRGIQSQVEELRAALQDAREGQESILQIVQDLQAQNTALSRELEDKSNWLKELEENQFIQAKLIADLRKGREPQPMQKDRGEILRALLVANGGKMMAKDARQKMRLSRSRFSELLATMADEIDVKPFHLRRSQRVLILK
;
A
#
# COMPACT_ATOMS: atom_id res chain seq x y z
N MET A 1 64.86 54.78 42.83
CA MET A 1 64.08 53.58 43.19
C MET A 1 62.65 54.01 43.41
N VAL A 2 61.70 53.46 42.65
CA VAL A 2 60.27 53.72 42.89
C VAL A 2 59.79 52.71 43.92
N LEU A 3 59.40 53.18 45.10
CA LEU A 3 58.78 52.35 46.15
C LEU A 3 57.30 52.24 45.84
N VAL A 4 56.85 51.03 45.48
CA VAL A 4 55.42 50.74 45.28
C VAL A 4 54.78 50.50 46.65
N PRO A 5 53.67 51.20 47.00
CA PRO A 5 52.97 50.99 48.25
C PRO A 5 52.41 49.55 48.36
N ALA A 6 52.49 48.96 49.55
CA ALA A 6 52.04 47.59 49.80
C ALA A 6 50.52 47.41 49.57
N GLU A 7 49.74 48.46 49.75
CA GLU A 7 48.30 48.48 49.46
C GLU A 7 48.01 48.28 47.97
N VAL A 8 48.83 48.86 47.09
CA VAL A 8 48.70 48.71 45.64
C VAL A 8 49.00 47.26 45.23
N LEU A 9 50.03 46.66 45.82
CA LEU A 9 50.37 45.25 45.57
C LEU A 9 49.28 44.30 46.06
N ARG A 10 48.68 44.55 47.23
CA ARG A 10 47.54 43.76 47.74
C ARG A 10 46.30 43.90 46.86
N GLY A 11 45.99 45.11 46.40
CA GLY A 11 44.87 45.35 45.48
C GLY A 11 45.03 44.59 44.17
N ILE A 12 46.23 44.63 43.58
CA ILE A 12 46.54 43.89 42.36
C ILE A 12 46.44 42.37 42.59
N GLN A 13 46.95 41.86 43.72
CA GLN A 13 46.83 40.44 44.05
C GLN A 13 45.38 39.97 44.17
N SER A 14 44.52 40.76 44.83
CA SER A 14 43.07 40.47 44.91
C SER A 14 42.43 40.39 43.53
N GLN A 15 42.71 41.36 42.66
CA GLN A 15 42.18 41.38 41.29
C GLN A 15 42.67 40.20 40.46
N VAL A 16 43.93 39.76 40.66
CA VAL A 16 44.47 38.58 39.97
C VAL A 16 43.75 37.31 40.41
N GLU A 17 43.44 37.15 41.70
CA GLU A 17 42.70 35.98 42.17
C GLU A 17 41.23 35.99 41.71
N GLU A 18 40.57 37.16 41.69
CA GLU A 18 39.22 37.29 41.12
C GLU A 18 39.20 36.94 39.63
N LEU A 19 40.17 37.44 38.85
CA LEU A 19 40.29 37.11 37.44
C LEU A 19 40.56 35.62 37.20
N ARG A 20 41.34 34.96 38.07
CA ARG A 20 41.58 33.51 37.99
C ARG A 20 40.31 32.71 38.25
N ALA A 21 39.54 33.08 39.27
CA ALA A 21 38.27 32.43 39.58
C ALA A 21 37.30 32.59 38.39
N ALA A 22 37.13 33.82 37.88
CA ALA A 22 36.28 34.07 36.73
C ALA A 22 36.73 33.31 35.46
N LEU A 23 38.04 33.18 35.24
CA LEU A 23 38.59 32.41 34.11
C LEU A 23 38.30 30.90 34.27
N GLN A 24 38.35 30.39 35.50
CA GLN A 24 38.05 29.00 35.78
C GLN A 24 36.56 28.70 35.58
N ASP A 25 35.68 29.53 36.13
CA ASP A 25 34.22 29.42 35.91
C ASP A 25 33.87 29.48 34.42
N ALA A 26 34.52 30.37 33.67
CA ALA A 26 34.33 30.48 32.22
C ALA A 26 34.78 29.22 31.47
N ARG A 27 35.86 28.56 31.90
CA ARG A 27 36.34 27.30 31.31
C ARG A 27 35.38 26.16 31.58
N GLU A 28 34.91 26.03 32.82
CA GLU A 28 33.92 25.01 33.20
C GLU A 28 32.61 25.21 32.41
N GLY A 29 32.17 26.47 32.26
CA GLY A 29 31.05 26.82 31.40
C GLY A 29 31.27 26.46 29.93
N GLN A 30 32.47 26.70 29.39
CA GLN A 30 32.83 26.34 28.02
C GLN A 30 32.82 24.82 27.79
N GLU A 31 33.35 24.04 28.73
CA GLU A 31 33.32 22.57 28.65
C GLU A 31 31.89 22.02 28.65
N SER A 32 31.03 22.58 29.51
CA SER A 32 29.60 22.23 29.54
C SER A 32 28.90 22.55 28.22
N ILE A 33 29.16 23.73 27.65
CA ILE A 33 28.60 24.12 26.33
C ILE A 33 29.09 23.18 25.23
N LEU A 34 30.38 22.82 25.23
CA LEU A 34 30.93 21.89 24.24
C LEU A 34 30.25 20.52 24.31
N GLN A 35 29.99 20.01 25.51
CA GLN A 35 29.27 18.75 25.68
C GLN A 35 27.84 18.84 25.13
N ILE A 36 27.12 19.91 25.46
CA ILE A 36 25.75 20.14 24.95
C ILE A 36 25.73 20.21 23.42
N VAL A 37 26.70 20.89 22.81
CA VAL A 37 26.80 20.99 21.35
C VAL A 37 27.07 19.62 20.72
N GLN A 38 27.95 18.81 21.31
CA GLN A 38 28.20 17.45 20.82
C GLN A 38 26.95 16.57 20.90
N ASP A 39 26.23 16.63 22.02
CA ASP A 39 25.00 15.86 22.21
C ASP A 39 23.92 16.28 21.21
N LEU A 40 23.75 17.59 20.99
CA LEU A 40 22.83 18.12 19.98
C LEU A 40 23.24 17.74 18.56
N GLN A 41 24.53 17.73 18.24
CA GLN A 41 25.03 17.25 16.95
C GLN A 41 24.72 15.77 16.75
N ALA A 42 24.97 14.93 17.75
CA ALA A 42 24.65 13.52 17.71
C ALA A 42 23.14 13.30 17.48
N GLN A 43 22.29 14.01 18.23
CA GLN A 43 20.83 13.95 18.06
C GLN A 43 20.40 14.40 16.66
N ASN A 44 20.95 15.50 16.14
CA ASN A 44 20.63 15.97 14.79
C ASN A 44 21.02 14.94 13.73
N THR A 45 22.17 14.28 13.86
CA THR A 45 22.57 13.24 12.90
C THR A 45 21.65 12.02 12.95
N ALA A 46 21.20 11.62 14.14
CA ALA A 46 20.25 10.51 14.32
C ALA A 46 18.88 10.84 13.72
N LEU A 47 18.32 12.01 14.03
CA LEU A 47 17.05 12.47 13.48
C LEU A 47 17.11 12.63 11.96
N SER A 48 18.23 13.12 11.42
CA SER A 48 18.40 13.26 9.96
C SER A 48 18.32 11.90 9.26
N ARG A 49 18.96 10.86 9.84
CA ARG A 49 18.87 9.49 9.31
C ARG A 49 17.44 8.95 9.40
N GLU A 50 16.77 9.14 10.54
CA GLU A 50 15.39 8.66 10.71
C GLU A 50 14.43 9.31 9.70
N LEU A 51 14.61 10.60 9.41
CA LEU A 51 13.83 11.29 8.38
C LEU A 51 14.09 10.75 6.98
N GLU A 52 15.34 10.41 6.66
CA GLU A 52 15.69 9.79 5.39
C GLU A 52 15.05 8.40 5.23
N ASP A 53 15.13 7.56 6.28
CA ASP A 53 14.50 6.25 6.30
C ASP A 53 12.97 6.34 6.12
N LYS A 54 12.31 7.26 6.84
CA LYS A 54 10.86 7.50 6.66
C LYS A 54 10.53 8.02 5.28
N SER A 55 11.37 8.87 4.69
CA SER A 55 11.17 9.37 3.33
C SER A 55 11.24 8.24 2.30
N ASN A 56 12.21 7.32 2.45
CA ASN A 56 12.33 6.16 1.57
C ASN A 56 11.14 5.21 1.73
N TRP A 57 10.71 4.95 2.96
CA TRP A 57 9.51 4.15 3.21
C TRP A 57 8.24 4.74 2.58
N LEU A 58 8.07 6.06 2.62
CA LEU A 58 6.93 6.72 1.97
C LEU A 58 6.93 6.54 0.45
N LYS A 59 8.11 6.65 -0.20
CA LYS A 59 8.24 6.40 -1.65
C LYS A 59 7.86 4.97 -2.02
N GLU A 60 8.33 3.99 -1.25
CA GLU A 60 7.97 2.58 -1.46
C GLU A 60 6.47 2.33 -1.25
N LEU A 61 5.87 3.00 -0.27
CA LEU A 61 4.43 2.89 -0.02
C LEU A 61 3.62 3.48 -1.19
N GLU A 62 4.00 4.65 -1.71
CA GLU A 62 3.36 5.27 -2.87
C GLU A 62 3.45 4.38 -4.12
N GLU A 63 4.60 3.78 -4.37
CA GLU A 63 4.79 2.85 -5.49
C GLU A 63 3.90 1.61 -5.34
N ASN A 64 3.85 1.03 -4.13
CA ASN A 64 2.98 -0.10 -3.83
C ASN A 64 1.50 0.23 -4.01
N GLN A 65 1.06 1.41 -3.55
CA GLN A 65 -0.32 1.88 -3.72
C GLN A 65 -0.66 2.06 -5.20
N PHE A 66 0.26 2.61 -5.99
CA PHE A 66 0.07 2.77 -7.43
C PHE A 66 -0.11 1.41 -8.13
N ILE A 67 0.76 0.44 -7.82
CA ILE A 67 0.68 -0.92 -8.37
C ILE A 67 -0.67 -1.57 -8.01
N GLN A 68 -1.10 -1.45 -6.75
CA GLN A 68 -2.37 -2.00 -6.29
C GLN A 68 -3.55 -1.34 -6.98
N ALA A 69 -3.56 -0.01 -7.11
CA ALA A 69 -4.61 0.73 -7.80
C ALA A 69 -4.73 0.30 -9.27
N LYS A 70 -3.59 0.12 -9.94
CA LYS A 70 -3.56 -0.40 -11.33
C LYS A 70 -4.12 -1.81 -11.41
N LEU A 71 -3.69 -2.73 -10.54
CA LEU A 71 -4.20 -4.10 -10.51
C LEU A 71 -5.71 -4.15 -10.25
N ILE A 72 -6.21 -3.35 -9.30
CA ILE A 72 -7.63 -3.24 -9.01
C ILE A 72 -8.39 -2.70 -10.22
N ALA A 73 -7.86 -1.68 -10.90
CA ALA A 73 -8.47 -1.14 -12.11
C ALA A 73 -8.55 -2.20 -13.22
N ASP A 74 -7.49 -2.98 -13.41
CA ASP A 74 -7.44 -4.05 -14.41
C ASP A 74 -8.40 -5.20 -14.07
N LEU A 75 -8.56 -5.54 -12.79
CA LEU A 75 -9.55 -6.53 -12.34
C LEU A 75 -10.99 -6.01 -12.50
N ARG A 76 -11.25 -4.73 -12.18
CA ARG A 76 -12.56 -4.09 -12.28
C ARG A 76 -13.04 -3.91 -13.71
N LYS A 77 -12.12 -3.68 -14.66
CA LYS A 77 -12.46 -3.55 -16.09
C LYS A 77 -13.14 -4.80 -16.65
N GLY A 78 -13.09 -5.94 -15.93
CA GLY A 78 -13.59 -7.21 -16.42
C GLY A 78 -12.69 -7.68 -17.54
N ARG A 79 -11.90 -8.73 -17.30
CA ARG A 79 -11.22 -9.39 -18.42
C ARG A 79 -12.32 -9.83 -19.38
N GLU A 80 -12.22 -9.45 -20.65
CA GLU A 80 -13.02 -10.10 -21.69
C GLU A 80 -12.93 -11.61 -21.43
N PRO A 81 -14.07 -12.32 -21.43
CA PRO A 81 -14.06 -13.76 -21.26
C PRO A 81 -13.01 -14.32 -22.21
N GLN A 82 -12.08 -15.13 -21.68
CA GLN A 82 -10.94 -15.64 -22.47
C GLN A 82 -11.46 -16.17 -23.81
N PRO A 83 -10.72 -16.12 -24.92
CA PRO A 83 -11.23 -16.54 -26.24
C PRO A 83 -12.02 -17.87 -26.21
N MET A 84 -11.56 -18.83 -25.40
CA MET A 84 -12.26 -20.10 -25.12
C MET A 84 -13.66 -19.97 -24.48
N GLN A 85 -13.95 -18.94 -23.67
CA GLN A 85 -15.26 -18.68 -23.07
C GLN A 85 -16.23 -18.03 -24.05
N LYS A 86 -15.76 -17.16 -24.97
CA LYS A 86 -16.58 -16.63 -26.07
C LYS A 86 -17.06 -17.75 -27.00
N ASP A 87 -16.16 -18.68 -27.33
CA ASP A 87 -16.49 -19.91 -28.06
C ASP A 87 -17.55 -20.74 -27.31
N ARG A 88 -17.48 -20.81 -25.98
CA ARG A 88 -18.45 -21.59 -25.17
C ARG A 88 -19.85 -21.00 -25.20
N GLY A 89 -19.97 -19.67 -25.20
CA GLY A 89 -21.26 -19.01 -25.36
C GLY A 89 -21.86 -19.23 -26.74
N GLU A 90 -21.03 -19.12 -27.78
CA GLU A 90 -21.43 -19.40 -29.16
C GLU A 90 -21.84 -20.87 -29.36
N ILE A 91 -21.12 -21.81 -28.75
CA ILE A 91 -21.48 -23.24 -28.75
C ILE A 91 -22.83 -23.46 -28.05
N LEU A 92 -23.09 -22.80 -26.91
CA LEU A 92 -24.37 -22.93 -26.22
C LEU A 92 -25.52 -22.36 -27.07
N ARG A 93 -25.31 -21.22 -27.73
CA ARG A 93 -26.28 -20.66 -28.69
C ARG A 93 -26.55 -21.63 -29.82
N ALA A 94 -25.52 -22.16 -30.48
CA ALA A 94 -25.65 -23.11 -31.57
C ALA A 94 -26.39 -24.39 -31.14
N LEU A 95 -26.11 -24.88 -29.92
CA LEU A 95 -26.81 -26.02 -29.34
C LEU A 95 -28.31 -25.73 -29.13
N LEU A 96 -28.66 -24.54 -28.64
CA LEU A 96 -30.05 -24.14 -28.47
C LEU A 96 -30.77 -23.99 -29.82
N VAL A 97 -30.15 -23.33 -30.80
CA VAL A 97 -30.70 -23.19 -32.16
C VAL A 97 -30.95 -24.56 -32.79
N ALA A 98 -29.99 -25.48 -32.70
CA ALA A 98 -30.13 -26.85 -33.20
C ALA A 98 -31.23 -27.67 -32.49
N ASN A 99 -31.74 -27.20 -31.34
CA ASN A 99 -32.82 -27.83 -30.58
C ASN A 99 -34.10 -26.96 -30.55
N GLY A 100 -34.28 -26.08 -31.54
CA GLY A 100 -35.48 -25.27 -31.69
C GLY A 100 -35.57 -24.10 -30.70
N GLY A 101 -34.42 -23.60 -30.24
CA GLY A 101 -34.30 -22.47 -29.31
C GLY A 101 -34.52 -22.82 -27.84
N LYS A 102 -34.76 -24.09 -27.50
CA LYS A 102 -35.02 -24.52 -26.10
C LYS A 102 -34.32 -25.84 -25.78
N MET A 103 -33.70 -25.95 -24.61
CA MET A 103 -33.05 -27.19 -24.17
C MET A 103 -33.01 -27.29 -22.64
N MET A 104 -33.06 -28.50 -22.09
CA MET A 104 -32.82 -28.71 -20.67
C MET A 104 -31.39 -28.28 -20.29
N ALA A 105 -31.24 -27.55 -19.19
CA ALA A 105 -29.93 -27.10 -18.69
C ALA A 105 -28.98 -28.27 -18.40
N LYS A 106 -29.52 -29.41 -17.96
CA LYS A 106 -28.74 -30.64 -17.73
C LYS A 106 -28.11 -31.16 -19.02
N ASP A 107 -28.88 -31.19 -20.10
CA ASP A 107 -28.49 -31.78 -21.38
C ASP A 107 -27.49 -30.86 -22.10
N ALA A 108 -27.73 -29.55 -22.08
CA ALA A 108 -26.79 -28.54 -22.56
C ALA A 108 -25.44 -28.67 -21.85
N ARG A 109 -25.44 -28.71 -20.51
CA ARG A 109 -24.22 -28.89 -19.71
C ARG A 109 -23.47 -30.18 -20.06
N GLN A 110 -24.20 -31.28 -20.24
CA GLN A 110 -23.62 -32.58 -20.57
C GLN A 110 -22.99 -32.57 -21.96
N LYS A 111 -23.67 -32.01 -22.97
CA LYS A 111 -23.15 -31.85 -24.34
C LYS A 111 -21.91 -30.96 -24.37
N MET A 112 -21.86 -29.92 -23.52
CA MET A 112 -20.71 -29.03 -23.38
C MET A 112 -19.57 -29.60 -22.53
N ARG A 113 -19.79 -30.71 -21.82
CA ARG A 113 -18.85 -31.34 -20.88
C ARG A 113 -18.34 -30.37 -19.79
N LEU A 114 -19.24 -29.54 -19.24
CA LEU A 114 -18.92 -28.57 -18.21
C LEU A 114 -19.30 -29.05 -16.79
N SER A 115 -18.51 -28.65 -15.80
CA SER A 115 -18.89 -28.77 -14.39
C SER A 115 -20.11 -27.89 -14.09
N ARG A 116 -20.81 -28.18 -12.98
CA ARG A 116 -21.98 -27.39 -12.59
C ARG A 116 -21.63 -25.92 -12.30
N SER A 117 -20.49 -25.66 -11.65
CA SER A 117 -20.01 -24.30 -11.33
C SER A 117 -19.73 -23.51 -12.61
N ARG A 118 -18.88 -24.03 -13.50
CA ARG A 118 -18.51 -23.37 -14.76
C ARG A 118 -19.70 -23.14 -15.69
N PHE A 119 -20.67 -24.07 -15.68
CA PHE A 119 -21.89 -23.91 -16.46
C PHE A 119 -22.79 -22.79 -15.90
N SER A 120 -22.90 -22.66 -14.58
CA SER A 120 -23.61 -21.54 -13.95
C SER A 120 -22.94 -20.19 -14.23
N GLU A 121 -21.61 -20.13 -14.17
CA GLU A 121 -20.83 -18.94 -14.53
C GLU A 121 -21.06 -18.53 -15.99
N LEU A 122 -21.02 -19.50 -16.92
CA LEU A 122 -21.32 -19.26 -18.34
C LEU A 122 -22.73 -18.67 -18.53
N LEU A 123 -23.75 -19.24 -17.87
CA LEU A 123 -25.11 -18.72 -17.96
C LEU A 123 -25.22 -17.30 -17.40
N ALA A 124 -24.48 -16.97 -16.34
CA ALA A 124 -24.45 -15.62 -15.79
C ALA A 124 -23.86 -14.61 -16.78
N THR A 125 -22.82 -15.00 -17.54
CA THR A 125 -22.24 -14.14 -18.59
C THR A 125 -23.13 -13.96 -19.83
N MET A 126 -24.17 -14.78 -19.99
CA MET A 126 -25.08 -14.78 -21.15
C MET A 126 -26.53 -14.40 -20.77
N ALA A 127 -26.71 -13.75 -19.63
CA ALA A 127 -28.04 -13.40 -19.10
C ALA A 127 -28.87 -12.54 -20.06
N ASP A 128 -28.22 -11.77 -20.93
CA ASP A 128 -28.88 -10.93 -21.93
C ASP A 128 -29.46 -11.74 -23.10
N GLU A 129 -28.95 -12.94 -23.36
CA GLU A 129 -29.27 -13.72 -24.56
C GLU A 129 -30.02 -15.03 -24.27
N ILE A 130 -29.89 -15.57 -23.05
CA ILE A 130 -30.50 -16.85 -22.66
C ILE A 130 -31.34 -16.68 -21.40
N ASP A 131 -32.61 -17.04 -21.52
CA ASP A 131 -33.55 -17.15 -20.41
C ASP A 131 -33.44 -18.52 -19.73
N VAL A 132 -33.42 -18.53 -18.39
CA VAL A 132 -33.42 -19.76 -17.59
C VAL A 132 -34.71 -19.87 -16.79
N LYS A 133 -35.60 -20.81 -17.14
CA LYS A 133 -36.91 -20.98 -16.50
C LYS A 133 -37.05 -22.34 -15.84
N PRO A 134 -37.82 -22.46 -14.74
CA PRO A 134 -38.14 -23.77 -14.17
C PRO A 134 -38.95 -24.59 -15.18
N PHE A 135 -38.66 -25.89 -15.27
CA PHE A 135 -39.41 -26.77 -16.15
C PHE A 135 -40.80 -27.03 -15.58
N HIS A 136 -41.84 -26.82 -16.37
CA HIS A 136 -43.23 -26.85 -15.89
C HIS A 136 -43.65 -28.21 -15.30
N LEU A 137 -43.13 -29.32 -15.82
CA LEU A 137 -43.38 -30.67 -15.30
C LEU A 137 -42.54 -31.01 -14.05
N ARG A 138 -41.34 -30.43 -13.92
CA ARG A 138 -40.43 -30.66 -12.79
C ARG A 138 -39.69 -29.39 -12.45
N ARG A 139 -40.21 -28.62 -11.48
CA ARG A 139 -39.64 -27.33 -11.07
C ARG A 139 -38.20 -27.40 -10.55
N SER A 140 -37.73 -28.59 -10.16
CA SER A 140 -36.33 -28.85 -9.79
C SER A 140 -35.37 -28.86 -10.98
N GLN A 141 -35.91 -28.97 -12.20
CA GLN A 141 -35.15 -28.90 -13.44
C GLN A 141 -35.33 -27.53 -14.09
N ARG A 142 -34.33 -27.13 -14.88
CA ARG A 142 -34.33 -25.84 -15.58
C ARG A 142 -34.28 -26.05 -17.09
N VAL A 143 -35.02 -25.23 -17.81
CA VAL A 143 -34.99 -25.10 -19.28
C VAL A 143 -34.28 -23.81 -19.62
N LEU A 144 -33.40 -23.89 -20.60
CA LEU A 144 -32.75 -22.76 -21.26
C LEU A 144 -33.56 -22.40 -22.50
N ILE A 145 -33.82 -21.11 -22.69
CA ILE A 145 -34.59 -20.58 -23.80
C ILE A 145 -33.75 -19.47 -24.43
N LEU A 146 -33.48 -19.55 -25.72
CA LEU A 146 -32.87 -18.47 -26.46
C LEU A 146 -33.89 -17.32 -26.56
N LYS A 147 -33.46 -16.09 -26.25
CA LYS A 147 -34.32 -14.90 -26.37
C LYS A 147 -34.53 -14.49 -27.82
#